data_AF-A0A4W6D776-F1
#
_entry.id   AF-A0A4W6D776-F1
#
_cell.length_a   1.000
_cell.length_b   1.000
_cell.length_c   1.000
_cell.angle_alpha   90.00
_cell.angle_beta   90.00
_cell.angle_gamma   90.00
#
_symmetry.space_group_name_H-M   'P 1'
#
loop_
_entity.id
_entity.type
_entity.pdbx_description
1 polymer ?
#
loop_
_entity_poly.entity_id
_entity_poly.type
_entity_poly.pdbx_seq_one_letter_code
_entity_poly.pdbx_strand_id
1 'polypeptide(L)'
;EQILYRFQGCQLLGTTRETGREAHADQSVIILHAKVAQKSYGNEKRFFCPPPCVYISGHGWRVMQDHLKGEETKFYLTVSVFLQQMFACAKSLFISDQDKRKHFRLLLRLFLGNRQEVGSFQSRMIKVISKPSQKRQSMKNADLCISSCSRVALFNRLRSQTVSTRYLSVDRGAFVASARQWTAFTITMGKLEDQRADQGDFVLSEGFICYGCVVQLVCTESGVALPPMVIRKVNKQHAILDVDEPVSQLHKCAFQFRDSPQSYLCLSNDTIIQYQAPSSIKDPSRVVLNDGSCWTIIGVETVEFTFNQGLACIQTPVSPFPVITGLEVSWIRQVLFTTPFSFLVRVQSVRKVGFLYQTNLITVCLRS
;
A
#
# COMPACT_ATOMS: atom_id res chain seq x y z
N GLU A 1 -8.60 -4.20 25.58
CA GLU A 1 -7.22 -4.65 25.82
C GLU A 1 -6.32 -4.20 24.67
N GLN A 2 -5.40 -3.27 24.92
CA GLN A 2 -4.41 -2.81 23.93
C GLN A 2 -3.25 -3.80 23.95
N ILE A 3 -3.15 -4.68 22.96
CA ILE A 3 -2.03 -5.62 22.88
C ILE A 3 -0.81 -4.87 22.33
N LEU A 4 0.14 -4.57 23.22
CA LEU A 4 1.41 -3.91 22.94
C LEU A 4 2.43 -4.97 22.49
N TYR A 5 2.79 -5.00 21.20
CA TYR A 5 3.84 -5.89 20.70
C TYR A 5 5.19 -5.15 20.69
N ARG A 6 6.23 -5.72 21.34
CA ARG A 6 7.63 -5.25 21.35
C ARG A 6 8.49 -6.14 20.43
N PHE A 7 9.48 -5.59 19.72
CA PHE A 7 10.55 -6.39 19.06
C PHE A 7 11.95 -5.80 19.34
N GLN A 8 13.02 -6.60 19.17
CA GLN A 8 14.37 -6.38 19.76
C GLN A 8 15.53 -6.37 18.72
N GLY A 9 16.41 -5.33 18.76
CA GLY A 9 17.89 -5.34 18.54
C GLY A 9 18.53 -5.27 17.12
N CYS A 10 19.39 -4.25 16.83
CA CYS A 10 20.88 -4.31 16.72
C CYS A 10 21.53 -3.03 16.06
N GLN A 11 22.86 -2.83 16.25
CA GLN A 11 23.70 -1.61 16.10
C GLN A 11 24.14 -1.21 14.66
N LEU A 12 24.58 0.06 14.49
CA LEU A 12 25.15 0.63 13.25
C LEU A 12 26.41 1.50 13.50
N LEU A 13 27.41 1.35 12.62
CA LEU A 13 28.61 2.20 12.45
C LEU A 13 28.29 3.47 11.64
N GLY A 14 29.06 4.55 11.87
CA GLY A 14 28.79 5.91 11.35
C GLY A 14 29.73 6.45 10.26
N THR A 15 29.65 7.79 10.10
CA THR A 15 30.38 8.78 9.23
C THR A 15 29.53 9.32 8.04
N THR A 16 29.56 10.58 7.56
CA THR A 16 30.10 11.92 7.93
C THR A 16 29.28 13.00 7.18
N ARG A 17 29.32 14.27 7.64
CA ARG A 17 28.48 15.43 7.21
C ARG A 17 28.95 16.12 5.93
N GLU A 18 28.00 16.71 5.20
CA GLU A 18 28.20 17.91 4.37
C GLU A 18 27.07 18.94 4.61
N THR A 19 27.43 20.22 4.64
CA THR A 19 26.59 21.38 4.96
C THR A 19 26.28 22.21 3.71
N GLY A 20 25.00 22.38 3.36
CA GLY A 20 24.56 23.33 2.34
C GLY A 20 23.04 23.49 2.35
N ARG A 21 22.58 24.75 2.49
CA ARG A 21 21.19 25.27 2.39
C ARG A 21 20.09 24.34 2.94
N GLU A 22 19.51 24.67 4.10
CA GLU A 22 18.42 23.90 4.74
C GLU A 22 17.28 23.60 3.77
N ALA A 23 17.35 22.45 3.11
CA ALA A 23 16.22 21.81 2.46
C ALA A 23 15.14 21.65 3.52
N HIS A 24 13.90 21.98 3.16
CA HIS A 24 12.74 21.84 4.04
C HIS A 24 12.82 20.51 4.80
N ALA A 25 12.92 20.60 6.13
CA ALA A 25 13.14 19.47 7.03
C ALA A 25 11.85 18.67 7.24
N ASP A 26 11.21 18.27 6.15
CA ASP A 26 9.95 17.55 6.21
C ASP A 26 10.17 16.11 6.68
N GLN A 27 9.15 15.61 7.35
CA GLN A 27 9.05 14.30 7.98
C GLN A 27 7.81 13.62 7.42
N SER A 28 8.01 12.50 6.72
CA SER A 28 6.93 11.66 6.17
C SER A 28 6.81 10.35 6.94
N VAL A 29 5.57 9.95 7.21
CA VAL A 29 5.19 8.64 7.74
C VAL A 29 4.15 8.04 6.80
N ILE A 30 4.45 6.89 6.22
CA ILE A 30 3.57 6.20 5.28
C ILE A 30 3.14 4.88 5.90
N ILE A 31 1.84 4.63 5.96
CA ILE A 31 1.24 3.36 6.40
C ILE A 31 0.64 2.65 5.19
N LEU A 32 1.15 1.46 4.88
CA LEU A 32 0.61 0.58 3.84
C LEU A 32 -0.08 -0.61 4.49
N HIS A 33 -1.28 -0.96 4.02
CA HIS A 33 -2.03 -2.09 4.55
C HIS A 33 -3.04 -2.65 3.55
N ALA A 34 -3.53 -3.86 3.80
CA ALA A 34 -4.65 -4.43 3.05
C ALA A 34 -5.98 -3.73 3.38
N LYS A 35 -6.89 -3.66 2.40
CA LYS A 35 -8.27 -3.16 2.55
C LYS A 35 -9.15 -4.07 3.40
N VAL A 36 -8.83 -5.35 3.44
CA VAL A 36 -9.58 -6.36 4.18
C VAL A 36 -8.69 -7.18 5.10
N ALA A 37 -9.27 -7.70 6.17
CA ALA A 37 -8.62 -8.63 7.09
C ALA A 37 -9.55 -9.81 7.41
N GLN A 38 -9.00 -11.03 7.35
CA GLN A 38 -9.73 -12.25 7.68
C GLN A 38 -9.74 -12.50 9.19
N LYS A 39 -10.91 -12.80 9.75
CA LYS A 39 -11.06 -13.18 11.16
C LYS A 39 -10.37 -14.50 11.48
N SER A 40 -9.77 -14.52 12.66
CA SER A 40 -9.23 -15.69 13.34
C SER A 40 -10.30 -16.29 14.25
N TYR A 41 -10.54 -17.59 14.18
CA TYR A 41 -11.60 -18.25 14.95
C TYR A 41 -11.02 -19.14 16.05
N GLY A 42 -11.58 -19.03 17.26
CA GLY A 42 -11.09 -19.77 18.41
C GLY A 42 -9.62 -19.45 18.70
N ASN A 43 -8.78 -20.50 18.77
CA ASN A 43 -7.34 -20.36 19.06
C ASN A 43 -6.46 -20.20 17.81
N GLU A 44 -7.04 -20.31 16.60
CA GLU A 44 -6.29 -20.08 15.35
C GLU A 44 -5.82 -18.62 15.27
N LYS A 45 -4.64 -18.35 14.69
CA LYS A 45 -4.17 -17.00 14.37
C LYS A 45 -3.96 -16.83 12.87
N ARG A 46 -4.86 -16.08 12.24
CA ARG A 46 -4.74 -15.68 10.83
C ARG A 46 -4.13 -14.29 10.76
N PHE A 47 -2.82 -14.25 10.59
CA PHE A 47 -2.10 -13.00 10.47
C PHE A 47 -2.52 -12.24 9.20
N PHE A 48 -2.52 -10.91 9.29
CA PHE A 48 -2.81 -10.04 8.16
C PHE A 48 -1.79 -10.26 7.04
N CYS A 49 -2.27 -10.38 5.81
CA CYS A 49 -1.46 -10.69 4.64
C CYS A 49 -1.95 -9.88 3.43
N PRO A 50 -1.12 -9.00 2.84
CA PRO A 50 0.25 -8.68 3.28
C PRO A 50 0.30 -8.01 4.67
N PRO A 51 1.44 -8.14 5.38
CA PRO A 51 1.59 -7.51 6.70
C PRO A 51 1.58 -6.00 6.55
N PRO A 52 0.86 -5.24 7.41
CA PRO A 52 0.93 -3.79 7.39
C PRO A 52 2.37 -3.31 7.55
N CYS A 53 2.74 -2.33 6.72
CA CYS A 53 4.09 -1.78 6.66
C CYS A 53 4.06 -0.28 7.00
N VAL A 54 5.14 0.18 7.60
CA VAL A 54 5.38 1.58 7.89
C VAL A 54 6.70 1.98 7.26
N TYR A 55 6.68 3.08 6.51
CA TYR A 55 7.87 3.73 6.00
C TYR A 55 7.99 5.12 6.62
N ILE A 56 9.19 5.44 7.08
CA ILE A 56 9.52 6.75 7.64
C ILE A 56 10.66 7.32 6.79
N SER A 57 10.44 8.48 6.20
CA SER A 57 11.37 9.14 5.28
C SER A 57 11.29 10.65 5.42
N GLY A 58 12.26 11.36 4.85
CA GLY A 58 12.33 12.83 4.91
C GLY A 58 13.51 13.32 5.73
N HIS A 59 14.08 14.46 5.30
CA HIS A 59 15.31 15.00 5.87
C HIS A 59 15.13 15.39 7.34
N GLY A 60 13.93 15.80 7.75
CA GLY A 60 13.65 16.20 9.14
C GLY A 60 13.80 15.08 10.16
N TRP A 61 13.65 13.81 9.77
CA TRP A 61 13.93 12.68 10.68
C TRP A 61 15.41 12.57 11.02
N ARG A 62 16.29 12.84 10.05
CA ARG A 62 17.75 12.82 10.25
C ARG A 62 18.19 13.97 11.15
N VAL A 63 17.66 15.17 10.91
CA VAL A 63 17.93 16.35 11.75
C VAL A 63 17.51 16.10 13.20
N MET A 64 16.32 15.52 13.40
CA MET A 64 15.84 15.17 14.74
C MET A 64 16.72 14.13 15.41
N GLN A 65 17.17 13.10 14.68
CA GLN A 65 18.09 12.08 15.21
C GLN A 65 19.44 12.67 15.60
N ASP A 66 20.02 13.56 14.77
CA ASP A 66 21.31 14.19 15.04
C ASP A 66 21.28 15.10 16.28
N HIS A 67 20.16 15.78 16.53
CA HIS A 67 19.99 16.62 17.72
C HIS A 67 19.86 15.79 19.01
N LEU A 68 19.27 14.59 18.91
CA LEU A 68 19.07 13.69 20.04
C LEU A 68 20.28 12.79 20.33
N LYS A 69 21.39 12.90 19.58
CA LYS A 69 22.63 12.07 19.75
C LYS A 69 23.33 12.21 21.12
N GLY A 70 22.84 13.03 22.04
CA GLY A 70 23.25 13.03 23.45
C GLY A 70 22.54 12.00 24.34
N GLU A 71 21.42 11.42 23.89
CA GLU A 71 20.66 10.38 24.58
C GLU A 71 20.41 9.23 23.60
N GLU A 72 20.57 7.96 24.02
CA GLU A 72 20.36 6.79 23.15
C GLU A 72 18.97 6.83 22.49
N THR A 73 18.90 7.32 21.24
CA THR A 73 17.63 7.50 20.53
C THR A 73 17.16 6.14 20.01
N LYS A 74 16.49 5.37 20.87
CA LYS A 74 15.85 4.11 20.53
C LYS A 74 14.42 4.39 20.08
N PHE A 75 14.17 4.49 18.78
CA PHE A 75 12.79 4.44 18.29
C PHE A 75 12.17 3.10 18.70
N TYR A 76 11.05 3.14 19.43
CA TYR A 76 10.34 1.92 19.87
C TYR A 76 9.56 1.23 18.73
N LEU A 77 9.91 1.50 17.47
CA LEU A 77 9.63 0.61 16.35
C LEU A 77 10.91 -0.09 15.95
N THR A 78 10.86 -1.41 16.00
CA THR A 78 11.95 -2.28 15.60
C THR A 78 12.05 -2.26 14.07
N VAL A 79 12.73 -1.24 13.57
CA VAL A 79 12.88 -0.89 12.17
C VAL A 79 14.32 -1.16 11.77
N SER A 80 14.50 -2.01 10.75
CA SER A 80 15.81 -2.16 10.12
C SER A 80 16.10 -0.90 9.32
N VAL A 81 17.19 -0.21 9.64
CA VAL A 81 17.63 1.02 8.95
C VAL A 81 18.33 0.62 7.66
N PHE A 82 17.71 0.90 6.51
CA PHE A 82 18.45 1.07 5.25
C PHE A 82 18.63 2.57 5.01
N LEU A 83 19.81 2.94 4.52
CA LEU A 83 20.48 4.25 4.65
C LEU A 83 19.75 5.55 4.23
N GLN A 84 18.47 5.54 3.88
CA GLN A 84 17.68 6.74 3.58
C GLN A 84 16.20 6.67 4.03
N GLN A 85 15.71 5.49 4.44
CA GLN A 85 14.31 5.26 4.77
C GLN A 85 14.21 4.17 5.85
N MET A 86 13.46 4.45 6.91
CA MET A 86 13.18 3.54 8.02
C MET A 86 11.94 2.69 7.68
N PHE A 87 12.08 1.36 7.65
CA PHE A 87 11.00 0.41 7.33
C PHE A 87 10.70 -0.58 8.47
N ALA A 88 9.41 -0.75 8.81
CA ALA A 88 8.92 -1.83 9.66
C ALA A 88 7.68 -2.51 9.09
N CYS A 89 7.46 -3.76 9.48
CA CYS A 89 6.26 -4.51 9.14
C CYS A 89 5.70 -5.28 10.34
N ALA A 90 4.37 -5.33 10.44
CA ALA A 90 3.67 -5.95 11.56
C ALA A 90 3.15 -7.34 11.17
N LYS A 91 4.03 -8.34 11.17
CA LYS A 91 3.76 -9.71 10.67
C LYS A 91 2.84 -10.56 11.55
N SER A 92 2.62 -10.16 12.79
CA SER A 92 1.89 -10.93 13.81
C SER A 92 0.51 -10.34 14.15
N LEU A 93 0.04 -9.32 13.43
CA LEU A 93 -1.29 -8.74 13.65
C LEU A 93 -2.39 -9.68 13.17
N PHE A 94 -3.42 -9.87 13.99
CA PHE A 94 -4.62 -10.62 13.65
C PHE A 94 -5.84 -10.02 14.37
N ILE A 95 -7.05 -10.38 13.93
CA ILE A 95 -8.31 -10.01 14.59
C ILE A 95 -9.08 -11.30 14.97
N SER A 96 -9.47 -11.42 16.24
CA SER A 96 -10.25 -12.56 16.76
C SER A 96 -11.73 -12.44 16.40
N ASP A 97 -12.43 -13.57 16.32
CA ASP A 97 -13.88 -13.70 16.19
C ASP A 97 -14.67 -13.20 17.42
N GLN A 98 -14.00 -12.99 18.56
CA GLN A 98 -14.55 -12.27 19.70
C GLN A 98 -14.79 -10.79 19.35
N ASP A 99 -13.97 -10.20 18.46
CA ASP A 99 -14.15 -8.84 17.98
C ASP A 99 -15.33 -8.76 16.99
N LYS A 100 -16.38 -8.02 17.37
CA LYS A 100 -17.61 -7.89 16.59
C LYS A 100 -17.60 -6.72 15.61
N ARG A 101 -16.52 -5.93 15.56
CA ARG A 101 -16.42 -4.79 14.65
C ARG A 101 -16.42 -5.28 13.19
N LYS A 102 -17.23 -4.63 12.35
CA LYS A 102 -17.25 -4.89 10.90
C LYS A 102 -16.05 -4.22 10.19
N HIS A 103 -15.52 -3.16 10.79
CA HIS A 103 -14.40 -2.40 10.27
C HIS A 103 -13.52 -1.91 11.42
N PHE A 104 -12.23 -1.75 11.18
CA PHE A 104 -11.29 -1.17 12.13
C PHE A 104 -10.23 -0.31 11.41
N ARG A 105 -9.42 0.41 12.17
CA ARG A 105 -8.22 1.09 11.68
C ARG A 105 -7.02 0.62 12.48
N LEU A 106 -5.85 0.62 11.86
CA LEU A 106 -4.58 0.47 12.55
C LEU A 106 -4.20 1.82 13.15
N LEU A 107 -3.64 1.79 14.36
CA LEU A 107 -3.09 2.94 15.03
C LEU A 107 -1.59 2.71 15.21
N LEU A 108 -0.79 3.54 14.54
CA LEU A 108 0.65 3.64 14.74
C LEU A 108 0.91 4.75 15.76
N ARG A 109 1.63 4.43 16.83
CA ARG A 109 2.16 5.43 17.76
C ARG A 109 3.67 5.45 17.64
N LEU A 110 4.22 6.61 17.32
CA LEU A 110 5.67 6.81 17.20
C LEU A 110 6.19 7.42 18.50
N PHE A 111 7.25 6.84 19.04
CA PHE A 111 7.94 7.33 20.24
C PHE A 111 9.43 7.47 19.96
N LEU A 112 10.02 8.51 20.54
CA LEU A 112 11.47 8.70 20.64
C LEU A 112 12.05 7.81 21.76
N GLY A 113 13.39 7.71 21.81
CA GLY A 113 14.12 6.91 22.81
C GLY A 113 13.83 7.30 24.26
N ASN A 114 13.60 8.58 24.51
CA ASN A 114 13.20 9.14 25.80
C ASN A 114 11.71 8.91 26.13
N ARG A 115 10.99 8.05 25.40
CA ARG A 115 9.54 7.74 25.53
C ARG A 115 8.61 8.90 25.21
N GLN A 116 9.12 9.97 24.62
CA GLN A 116 8.31 11.07 24.14
C GLN A 116 7.53 10.66 22.90
N GLU A 117 6.22 10.91 22.90
CA GLU A 117 5.37 10.61 21.75
C GLU A 117 5.62 11.65 20.64
N VAL A 118 6.06 11.16 19.48
CA VAL A 118 6.15 11.98 18.26
C VAL A 118 4.74 12.24 17.74
N GLY A 119 3.93 11.18 17.65
CA GLY A 119 2.55 11.31 17.19
C GLY A 119 1.83 9.98 17.01
N SER A 120 0.52 10.08 16.90
CA SER A 120 -0.41 8.99 16.64
C SER A 120 -0.98 9.11 15.21
N PHE A 121 -0.82 8.05 14.41
CA PHE A 121 -1.16 7.99 12.98
C PHE A 121 -2.14 6.85 12.71
N GLN A 122 -3.24 7.13 12.01
CA GLN A 122 -4.28 6.14 11.74
C GLN A 122 -4.28 5.69 10.27
N SER A 123 -4.46 4.40 10.04
CA SER A 123 -4.65 3.87 8.69
C SER A 123 -6.03 4.22 8.09
N ARG A 124 -6.24 3.89 6.80
CA ARG A 124 -7.61 3.82 6.26
C ARG A 124 -8.39 2.68 6.93
N MET A 125 -9.69 2.70 6.71
CA MET A 125 -10.60 1.68 7.22
C MET A 125 -10.29 0.31 6.60
N ILE A 126 -10.22 -0.72 7.44
CA ILE A 126 -10.01 -2.12 7.06
C ILE A 126 -11.31 -2.87 7.33
N LYS A 127 -11.87 -3.52 6.30
CA LYS A 127 -13.08 -4.33 6.42
C LYS A 127 -12.77 -5.73 6.93
N VAL A 128 -13.55 -6.18 7.91
CA VAL A 128 -13.41 -7.50 8.52
C VAL A 128 -14.24 -8.51 7.74
N ILE A 129 -13.60 -9.58 7.27
CA ILE A 129 -14.27 -10.67 6.54
C ILE A 129 -14.16 -11.99 7.33
N SER A 130 -15.13 -12.88 7.17
CA SER A 130 -15.10 -14.21 7.77
C SER A 130 -14.16 -15.16 7.01
N LYS A 131 -14.35 -15.25 5.69
CA LYS A 131 -13.55 -16.03 4.75
C LYS A 131 -13.56 -15.35 3.37
N PRO A 132 -12.55 -15.57 2.52
CA PRO A 132 -12.61 -15.23 1.10
C PRO A 132 -13.84 -15.87 0.44
N SER A 133 -14.52 -15.15 -0.45
CA SER A 133 -15.70 -15.68 -1.13
C SER A 133 -15.30 -16.77 -2.12
N GLN A 134 -15.92 -17.96 -2.01
CA GLN A 134 -15.80 -19.03 -3.02
C GLN A 134 -16.93 -18.99 -4.06
N LYS A 135 -18.01 -18.26 -3.77
CA LYS A 135 -19.14 -18.09 -4.69
C LYS A 135 -18.78 -17.10 -5.80
N ARG A 136 -19.48 -17.19 -6.93
CA ARG A 136 -19.43 -16.18 -7.99
C ARG A 136 -19.66 -14.81 -7.39
N GLN A 137 -18.68 -13.93 -7.54
CA GLN A 137 -18.77 -12.57 -7.01
C GLN A 137 -19.84 -11.78 -7.77
N SER A 138 -20.63 -10.98 -7.07
CA SER A 138 -21.58 -10.05 -7.68
C SER A 138 -21.07 -8.62 -7.56
N MET A 139 -21.23 -7.83 -8.62
CA MET A 139 -20.93 -6.39 -8.62
C MET A 139 -21.76 -5.62 -7.57
N LYS A 140 -22.90 -6.16 -7.12
CA LYS A 140 -23.69 -5.58 -6.02
C LYS A 140 -22.92 -5.50 -4.71
N ASN A 141 -21.91 -6.36 -4.51
CA ASN A 141 -21.02 -6.33 -3.35
C ASN A 141 -19.68 -5.67 -3.73
N ALA A 142 -19.77 -4.37 -4.06
CA ALA A 142 -18.69 -3.55 -4.57
C ALA A 142 -17.44 -3.54 -3.67
N ASP A 143 -17.63 -3.51 -2.34
CA ASP A 143 -16.54 -3.45 -1.36
C ASP A 143 -15.52 -4.60 -1.47
N LEU A 144 -15.97 -5.76 -1.97
CA LEU A 144 -15.10 -6.92 -2.14
C LEU A 144 -14.55 -7.06 -3.56
N CYS A 145 -15.00 -6.23 -4.52
CA CYS A 145 -14.50 -6.27 -5.87
C CYS A 145 -13.19 -5.48 -6.00
N ILE A 146 -12.37 -5.82 -6.99
CA ILE A 146 -11.20 -5.05 -7.37
C ILE A 146 -11.59 -4.11 -8.52
N SER A 147 -11.43 -2.80 -8.32
CA SER A 147 -11.69 -1.79 -9.34
C SER A 147 -10.45 -1.53 -10.19
N SER A 148 -10.65 -1.18 -11.46
CA SER A 148 -9.61 -0.59 -12.29
C SER A 148 -9.06 0.68 -11.63
N CYS A 149 -7.76 0.94 -11.84
CA CYS A 149 -6.98 2.03 -11.22
C CYS A 149 -6.87 1.96 -9.69
N SER A 150 -7.34 0.88 -9.05
CA SER A 150 -7.11 0.66 -7.62
C SER A 150 -5.74 0.04 -7.36
N ARG A 151 -5.29 0.09 -6.10
CA ARG A 151 -4.02 -0.53 -5.69
C ARG A 151 -4.25 -1.95 -5.18
N VAL A 152 -3.40 -2.87 -5.62
CA VAL A 152 -3.40 -4.27 -5.18
C VAL A 152 -2.01 -4.73 -4.75
N ALA A 153 -1.95 -5.76 -3.93
CA ALA A 153 -0.76 -6.55 -3.70
C ALA A 153 -1.01 -7.99 -4.16
N LEU A 154 0.05 -8.65 -4.63
CA LEU A 154 0.03 -10.05 -5.02
C LEU A 154 0.95 -10.84 -4.12
N PHE A 155 0.49 -12.00 -3.69
CA PHE A 155 1.33 -12.94 -2.96
C PHE A 155 1.07 -14.37 -3.36
N ASN A 156 2.13 -15.17 -3.35
CA ASN A 156 2.09 -16.61 -3.49
C ASN A 156 2.32 -17.23 -2.11
N ARG A 157 1.61 -18.32 -1.82
CA ARG A 157 1.84 -19.13 -0.61
C ARG A 157 1.84 -20.61 -0.97
N LEU A 158 3.04 -21.18 -1.11
CA LEU A 158 3.21 -22.58 -1.44
C LEU A 158 2.64 -23.48 -0.34
N ARG A 159 1.76 -24.42 -0.72
CA ARG A 159 1.10 -25.39 0.19
C ARG A 159 0.42 -24.75 1.41
N SER A 160 -0.04 -23.51 1.29
CA SER A 160 -0.68 -22.77 2.39
C SER A 160 0.22 -22.53 3.63
N GLN A 161 1.54 -22.67 3.50
CA GLN A 161 2.48 -22.48 4.61
C GLN A 161 2.86 -21.00 4.78
N THR A 162 2.70 -20.43 5.97
CA THR A 162 2.96 -18.99 6.19
C THR A 162 4.42 -18.62 5.87
N VAL A 163 5.38 -19.49 6.20
CA VAL A 163 6.82 -19.26 5.96
C VAL A 163 7.19 -19.25 4.47
N SER A 164 6.40 -19.90 3.62
CA SER A 164 6.62 -19.91 2.17
C SER A 164 6.01 -18.70 1.46
N THR A 165 5.38 -17.77 2.18
CA THR A 165 4.75 -16.60 1.55
C THR A 165 5.81 -15.75 0.86
N ARG A 166 5.56 -15.45 -0.41
CA ARG A 166 6.33 -14.52 -1.23
C ARG A 166 5.41 -13.48 -1.81
N TYR A 167 5.82 -12.22 -1.75
CA TYR A 167 5.07 -11.11 -2.28
C TYR A 167 5.72 -10.66 -3.58
N LEU A 168 4.90 -10.33 -4.58
CA LEU A 168 5.40 -9.61 -5.74
C LEU A 168 5.91 -8.23 -5.26
N SER A 169 7.13 -7.90 -5.65
CA SER A 169 7.78 -6.65 -5.27
C SER A 169 8.66 -6.14 -6.41
N VAL A 170 9.09 -4.89 -6.31
CA VAL A 170 10.08 -4.30 -7.21
C VAL A 170 11.29 -3.90 -6.38
N ASP A 171 12.46 -4.43 -6.71
CA ASP A 171 13.74 -4.05 -6.13
C ASP A 171 14.67 -3.60 -7.24
N ARG A 172 15.26 -2.40 -7.10
CA ARG A 172 16.18 -1.80 -8.09
C ARG A 172 15.66 -1.83 -9.54
N GLY A 173 14.35 -1.62 -9.72
CA GLY A 173 13.70 -1.62 -11.03
C GLY A 173 13.39 -3.00 -11.62
N ALA A 174 13.72 -4.09 -10.92
CA ALA A 174 13.41 -5.46 -11.34
C ALA A 174 12.28 -6.05 -10.51
N PHE A 175 11.41 -6.84 -11.15
CA PHE A 175 10.38 -7.61 -10.45
C PHE A 175 11.01 -8.79 -9.71
N VAL A 176 10.71 -8.88 -8.41
CA VAL A 176 11.23 -9.92 -7.52
C VAL A 176 10.11 -10.51 -6.69
N ALA A 177 10.36 -11.66 -6.10
CA ALA A 177 9.46 -12.26 -5.13
C ALA A 177 10.09 -12.20 -3.73
N SER A 178 9.62 -11.27 -2.91
CA SER A 178 10.23 -10.98 -1.62
C SER A 178 9.51 -11.70 -0.48
N ALA A 179 10.28 -12.23 0.48
CA ALA A 179 9.75 -12.76 1.74
C ALA A 179 9.57 -11.67 2.82
N ARG A 180 10.08 -10.45 2.58
CA ARG A 180 10.20 -9.39 3.59
C ARG A 180 9.33 -8.19 3.27
N GLN A 181 9.32 -7.79 2.01
CA GLN A 181 8.65 -6.60 1.52
C GLN A 181 7.60 -6.99 0.49
N TRP A 182 6.65 -6.10 0.28
CA TRP A 182 5.63 -6.22 -0.74
C TRP A 182 5.42 -4.84 -1.34
N THR A 183 5.08 -4.81 -2.62
CA THR A 183 4.88 -3.56 -3.35
C THR A 183 3.40 -3.41 -3.68
N ALA A 184 2.89 -2.19 -3.59
CA ALA A 184 1.57 -1.87 -4.10
C ALA A 184 1.66 -1.64 -5.61
N PHE A 185 0.74 -2.23 -6.36
CA PHE A 185 0.63 -2.07 -7.79
C PHE A 185 -0.71 -1.43 -8.12
N THR A 186 -0.70 -0.38 -8.94
CA THR A 186 -1.92 0.09 -9.60
C THR A 186 -2.29 -0.95 -10.65
N ILE A 187 -3.47 -1.53 -10.54
CA ILE A 187 -4.01 -2.45 -11.53
C ILE A 187 -4.93 -1.69 -12.48
N THR A 188 -4.58 -1.61 -13.75
CA THR A 188 -5.37 -0.91 -14.78
C THR A 188 -5.99 -1.93 -15.72
N MET A 189 -7.25 -1.70 -16.10
CA MET A 189 -7.96 -2.52 -17.08
C MET A 189 -7.78 -1.89 -18.47
N GLY A 190 -7.35 -2.72 -19.44
CA GLY A 190 -7.14 -2.29 -20.82
C GLY A 190 -8.35 -2.63 -21.68
N LYS A 191 -8.64 -1.79 -22.67
CA LYS A 191 -9.62 -2.14 -23.71
C LYS A 191 -9.03 -3.17 -24.66
N LEU A 192 -9.84 -4.16 -25.04
CA LEU A 192 -9.59 -4.93 -26.27
C LEU A 192 -9.96 -4.00 -27.43
N GLU A 193 -8.98 -3.36 -28.05
CA GLU A 193 -9.18 -2.81 -29.39
C GLU A 193 -8.86 -3.89 -30.43
N ASP A 194 -9.77 -4.08 -31.37
CA ASP A 194 -9.64 -5.01 -32.49
C ASP A 194 -8.48 -4.57 -33.41
N GLN A 195 -7.34 -5.26 -33.31
CA GLN A 195 -6.30 -5.49 -34.34
C GLN A 195 -5.79 -4.35 -35.26
N ARG A 196 -5.98 -3.04 -35.01
CA ARG A 196 -5.53 -2.00 -35.98
C ARG A 196 -4.89 -0.73 -35.45
N ALA A 197 -4.19 -0.78 -34.31
CA ALA A 197 -3.33 0.33 -33.91
C ALA A 197 -1.89 -0.17 -33.69
N ASP A 198 -1.05 0.14 -34.67
CA ASP A 198 0.40 0.09 -34.60
C ASP A 198 0.89 1.23 -33.68
N GLN A 199 0.71 1.02 -32.37
CA GLN A 199 1.40 1.66 -31.24
C GLN A 199 0.75 1.16 -29.94
N GLY A 200 1.58 0.64 -29.02
CA GLY A 200 1.17 -0.08 -27.82
C GLY A 200 0.51 0.75 -26.72
N ASP A 201 -0.54 1.50 -27.05
CA ASP A 201 -1.25 2.34 -26.09
C ASP A 201 -2.30 1.53 -25.32
N PHE A 202 -2.10 1.43 -24.01
CA PHE A 202 -3.02 0.74 -23.11
C PHE A 202 -4.18 1.70 -22.75
N VAL A 203 -5.28 1.64 -23.52
CA VAL A 203 -6.42 2.52 -23.28
C VAL A 203 -7.14 2.13 -21.99
N LEU A 204 -7.19 3.07 -21.04
CA LEU A 204 -7.81 2.87 -19.73
C LEU A 204 -9.32 2.65 -19.83
N SER A 205 -9.82 1.69 -19.06
CA SER A 205 -11.25 1.45 -18.87
C SER A 205 -11.62 1.51 -17.39
N GLU A 206 -12.72 2.19 -17.08
CA GLU A 206 -13.25 2.32 -15.71
C GLU A 206 -14.19 1.15 -15.36
N GLY A 207 -14.26 0.78 -14.08
CA GLY A 207 -15.16 -0.27 -13.59
C GLY A 207 -14.48 -1.33 -12.73
N PHE A 208 -15.20 -2.43 -12.47
CA PHE A 208 -14.64 -3.59 -11.77
C PHE A 208 -13.88 -4.48 -12.75
N ILE A 209 -12.75 -5.02 -12.30
CA ILE A 209 -11.97 -5.99 -13.07
C ILE A 209 -12.69 -7.33 -13.00
N CYS A 210 -13.03 -7.89 -14.14
CA CYS A 210 -13.53 -9.25 -14.27
C CYS A 210 -12.41 -10.21 -14.68
N TYR A 211 -12.58 -11.49 -14.38
CA TYR A 211 -11.76 -12.52 -14.99
C TYR A 211 -11.93 -12.51 -16.52
N GLY A 212 -10.85 -12.78 -17.24
CA GLY A 212 -10.80 -12.67 -18.70
C GLY A 212 -10.43 -11.28 -19.22
N CYS A 213 -10.46 -10.24 -18.38
CA CYS A 213 -9.98 -8.90 -18.77
C CYS A 213 -8.46 -8.85 -18.92
N VAL A 214 -8.01 -8.02 -19.86
CA VAL A 214 -6.60 -7.61 -19.96
C VAL A 214 -6.32 -6.56 -18.89
N VAL A 215 -5.30 -6.80 -18.09
CA VAL A 215 -4.85 -5.91 -17.02
C VAL A 215 -3.36 -5.62 -17.13
N GLN A 216 -2.96 -4.45 -16.64
CA GLN A 216 -1.56 -4.09 -16.45
C GLN A 216 -1.32 -3.74 -14.98
N LEU A 217 -0.16 -4.18 -14.47
CA LEU A 217 0.25 -3.91 -13.10
C LEU A 217 1.43 -2.95 -13.12
N VAL A 218 1.24 -1.77 -12.53
CA VAL A 218 2.24 -0.70 -12.49
C VAL A 218 2.65 -0.45 -11.04
N CYS A 219 3.95 -0.54 -10.75
CA CYS A 219 4.49 -0.28 -9.42
C CYS A 219 4.20 1.17 -9.00
N THR A 220 3.55 1.37 -7.85
CA THR A 220 3.13 2.72 -7.42
C THR A 220 4.29 3.64 -7.07
N GLU A 221 5.46 3.08 -6.72
CA GLU A 221 6.62 3.86 -6.29
C GLU A 221 7.59 4.13 -7.46
N SER A 222 7.92 3.10 -8.25
CA SER A 222 8.92 3.21 -9.31
C SER A 222 8.34 3.48 -10.70
N GLY A 223 7.02 3.30 -10.90
CA GLY A 223 6.38 3.38 -12.22
C GLY A 223 6.68 2.20 -13.15
N VAL A 224 7.56 1.27 -12.77
CA VAL A 224 7.86 0.08 -13.57
C VAL A 224 6.61 -0.80 -13.71
N ALA A 225 6.32 -1.23 -14.94
CA ALA A 225 5.12 -1.99 -15.28
C ALA A 225 5.44 -3.42 -15.74
N LEU A 226 4.58 -4.37 -15.36
CA LEU A 226 4.54 -5.68 -16.02
C LEU A 226 3.88 -5.56 -17.40
N PRO A 227 4.20 -6.45 -18.35
CA PRO A 227 3.49 -6.53 -19.62
C PRO A 227 1.98 -6.74 -19.43
N PRO A 228 1.14 -6.38 -20.41
CA PRO A 228 -0.30 -6.66 -20.38
C PRO A 228 -0.57 -8.16 -20.26
N MET A 229 -1.44 -8.52 -19.32
CA MET A 229 -1.78 -9.91 -19.00
C MET A 229 -3.28 -10.09 -18.86
N VAL A 230 -3.79 -11.26 -19.21
CA VAL A 230 -5.17 -11.65 -18.94
C VAL A 230 -5.26 -12.25 -17.54
N ILE A 231 -6.08 -11.68 -16.67
CA ILE A 231 -6.30 -12.24 -15.33
C ILE A 231 -7.26 -13.44 -15.41
N ARG A 232 -6.81 -14.60 -14.92
CA ARG A 232 -7.55 -15.87 -14.94
C ARG A 232 -7.88 -16.33 -13.53
N LYS A 233 -9.07 -16.91 -13.35
CA LYS A 233 -9.49 -17.48 -12.07
C LYS A 233 -8.77 -18.80 -11.84
N VAL A 234 -8.23 -19.01 -10.64
CA VAL A 234 -7.55 -20.26 -10.29
C VAL A 234 -8.38 -21.03 -9.26
N ASN A 235 -8.68 -22.28 -9.58
CA ASN A 235 -9.23 -23.23 -8.62
C ASN A 235 -8.25 -24.39 -8.43
N LYS A 236 -7.77 -24.57 -7.19
CA LYS A 236 -6.65 -25.46 -6.85
C LYS A 236 -5.39 -25.05 -7.63
N GLN A 237 -5.10 -25.75 -8.72
CA GLN A 237 -3.97 -25.52 -9.64
C GLN A 237 -4.43 -25.34 -11.09
N HIS A 238 -5.73 -25.17 -11.33
CA HIS A 238 -6.28 -25.02 -12.67
C HIS A 238 -6.67 -23.57 -12.90
N ALA A 239 -6.08 -22.93 -13.91
CA ALA A 239 -6.63 -21.71 -14.48
C ALA A 239 -7.88 -22.06 -15.28
N ILE A 240 -8.98 -21.38 -14.97
CA ILE A 240 -10.26 -21.53 -15.66
C ILE A 240 -10.36 -20.38 -16.67
N LEU A 241 -10.52 -20.71 -17.96
CA LEU A 241 -10.48 -19.72 -19.03
C LEU A 241 -11.85 -19.03 -19.23
N ASP A 242 -12.94 -19.78 -19.05
CA ASP A 242 -14.31 -19.34 -19.34
C ASP A 242 -15.02 -18.80 -18.09
N VAL A 243 -14.42 -17.80 -17.45
CA VAL A 243 -15.00 -17.15 -16.26
C VAL A 243 -15.17 -15.67 -16.53
N ASP A 244 -16.41 -15.21 -16.48
CA ASP A 244 -16.78 -13.80 -16.49
C ASP A 244 -17.48 -13.43 -15.17
N GLU A 245 -16.67 -13.12 -14.16
CA GLU A 245 -17.13 -12.58 -12.89
C GLU A 245 -16.10 -11.59 -12.31
N PRO A 246 -16.51 -10.64 -11.44
CA PRO A 246 -15.60 -9.71 -10.79
C PRO A 246 -14.54 -10.43 -9.95
N VAL A 247 -13.31 -9.95 -10.05
CA VAL A 247 -12.20 -10.35 -9.19
C VAL A 247 -12.50 -9.86 -7.78
N SER A 248 -12.44 -10.76 -6.80
CA SER A 248 -12.74 -10.46 -5.40
C SER A 248 -11.51 -10.49 -4.51
N GLN A 249 -11.58 -9.81 -3.37
CA GLN A 249 -10.52 -9.81 -2.35
C GLN A 249 -10.12 -11.25 -1.95
N LEU A 250 -8.81 -11.52 -1.91
CA LEU A 250 -8.21 -12.80 -1.53
C LEU A 250 -8.57 -13.98 -2.44
N HIS A 251 -9.03 -13.71 -3.67
CA HIS A 251 -9.14 -14.75 -4.69
C HIS A 251 -7.77 -15.25 -5.15
N LYS A 252 -7.74 -16.53 -5.55
CA LYS A 252 -6.62 -17.09 -6.30
C LYS A 252 -6.80 -16.80 -7.79
N CYS A 253 -5.76 -16.27 -8.40
CA CYS A 253 -5.72 -15.88 -9.79
C CYS A 253 -4.37 -16.23 -10.41
N ALA A 254 -4.31 -16.20 -11.74
CA ALA A 254 -3.09 -16.30 -12.53
C ALA A 254 -3.09 -15.19 -13.57
N PHE A 255 -1.90 -14.78 -14.01
CA PHE A 255 -1.74 -13.75 -15.02
C PHE A 255 -1.13 -14.37 -16.26
N GLN A 256 -1.94 -14.54 -17.30
CA GLN A 256 -1.55 -15.08 -18.60
C GLN A 256 -1.01 -13.96 -19.47
N PHE A 257 0.16 -14.09 -20.08
CA PHE A 257 0.69 -13.04 -20.96
C PHE A 257 -0.22 -12.87 -22.18
N ARG A 258 -0.65 -11.64 -22.47
CA ARG A 258 -1.56 -11.36 -23.60
C ARG A 258 -0.95 -11.80 -24.92
N ASP A 259 0.32 -11.45 -25.12
CA ASP A 259 1.03 -11.68 -26.38
C ASP A 259 1.66 -13.09 -26.43
N SER A 260 1.56 -13.87 -25.35
CA SER A 260 2.01 -15.26 -25.28
C SER A 260 0.99 -16.11 -24.49
N PRO A 261 -0.08 -16.59 -25.14
CA PRO A 261 -1.21 -17.23 -24.45
C PRO A 261 -0.87 -18.51 -23.68
N GLN A 262 0.23 -19.19 -23.98
CA GLN A 262 0.65 -20.37 -23.21
C GLN A 262 1.47 -20.01 -21.96
N SER A 263 1.79 -18.74 -21.78
CA SER A 263 2.73 -18.30 -20.75
C SER A 263 2.03 -17.59 -19.60
N TYR A 264 2.52 -17.80 -18.38
CA TYR A 264 1.99 -17.23 -17.15
C TYR A 264 3.07 -16.59 -16.30
N LEU A 265 2.72 -15.52 -15.58
CA LEU A 265 3.56 -14.89 -14.57
C LEU A 265 3.78 -15.86 -13.41
N CYS A 266 5.04 -16.22 -13.18
CA CYS A 266 5.37 -17.30 -12.27
C CYS A 266 6.47 -16.90 -11.28
N LEU A 267 6.25 -17.27 -10.02
CA LEU A 267 7.28 -17.36 -9.02
C LEU A 267 8.14 -18.60 -9.24
N SER A 268 9.45 -18.43 -9.33
CA SER A 268 10.42 -19.53 -9.19
C SER A 268 11.49 -19.13 -8.19
N ASN A 269 11.54 -19.83 -7.06
CA ASN A 269 12.36 -19.47 -5.90
C ASN A 269 12.03 -18.05 -5.39
N ASP A 270 12.90 -17.08 -5.63
CA ASP A 270 12.70 -15.66 -5.29
C ASP A 270 12.68 -14.76 -6.54
N THR A 271 12.58 -15.37 -7.72
CA THR A 271 12.58 -14.69 -9.02
C THR A 271 11.21 -14.73 -9.69
N ILE A 272 10.93 -13.71 -10.50
CA ILE A 272 9.74 -13.63 -11.34
C ILE A 272 10.13 -14.04 -12.76
N ILE A 273 9.49 -15.07 -13.28
CA ILE A 273 9.75 -15.63 -14.60
C ILE A 273 8.47 -15.79 -15.41
N GLN A 274 8.63 -15.97 -16.71
CA GLN A 274 7.57 -16.42 -17.61
C GLN A 274 7.57 -17.95 -17.65
N TYR A 275 6.49 -18.58 -17.18
CA TYR A 275 6.34 -20.03 -17.19
C TYR A 275 5.41 -20.46 -18.33
N GLN A 276 5.88 -21.37 -19.19
CA GLN A 276 5.06 -21.96 -20.25
C GLN A 276 4.25 -23.14 -19.69
N ALA A 277 2.93 -23.00 -19.68
CA ALA A 277 2.04 -24.05 -19.21
C ALA A 277 1.89 -25.16 -20.27
N PRO A 278 1.82 -26.44 -19.84
CA PRO A 278 1.62 -27.55 -20.77
C PRO A 278 0.23 -27.46 -21.42
N SER A 279 0.18 -27.70 -22.73
CA SER A 279 -1.08 -27.80 -23.47
C SER A 279 -1.84 -29.07 -23.05
N SER A 280 -2.97 -28.90 -22.37
CA SER A 280 -3.86 -30.02 -22.03
C SER A 280 -4.87 -30.22 -23.16
N ILE A 281 -4.87 -31.41 -23.77
CA ILE A 281 -5.86 -31.81 -24.80
C ILE A 281 -7.19 -32.24 -24.16
N LYS A 282 -7.18 -32.60 -22.86
CA LYS A 282 -8.31 -33.25 -22.18
C LYS A 282 -9.46 -32.31 -21.81
N ASP A 283 -9.19 -31.01 -21.62
CA ASP A 283 -10.20 -30.00 -21.30
C ASP A 283 -9.74 -28.62 -21.80
N PRO A 284 -10.32 -28.09 -22.89
CA PRO A 284 -9.91 -26.80 -23.45
C PRO A 284 -10.28 -25.61 -22.56
N SER A 285 -11.18 -25.78 -21.58
CA SER A 285 -11.61 -24.70 -20.68
C SER A 285 -10.66 -24.48 -19.49
N ARG A 286 -9.64 -25.34 -19.33
CA ARG A 286 -8.75 -25.36 -18.17
C ARG A 286 -7.28 -25.59 -18.53
N VAL A 287 -6.41 -24.88 -17.83
CA VAL A 287 -4.96 -25.05 -17.93
C VAL A 287 -4.39 -25.43 -16.57
N VAL A 288 -3.61 -26.51 -16.50
CA VAL A 288 -2.91 -26.92 -15.28
C VAL A 288 -1.68 -26.03 -15.10
N LEU A 289 -1.61 -25.35 -13.96
CA LEU A 289 -0.53 -24.45 -13.60
C LEU A 289 0.37 -25.07 -12.54
N ASN A 290 1.63 -24.63 -12.53
CA ASN A 290 2.49 -24.86 -11.38
C ASN A 290 2.05 -23.97 -10.19
N ASP A 291 2.47 -24.34 -8.98
CA ASP A 291 2.12 -23.57 -7.78
C ASP A 291 2.64 -22.13 -7.84
N GLY A 292 3.76 -21.89 -8.52
CA GLY A 292 4.38 -20.57 -8.67
C GLY A 292 3.56 -19.59 -9.50
N SER A 293 2.70 -20.06 -10.41
CA SER A 293 1.81 -19.21 -11.21
C SER A 293 0.48 -18.87 -10.51
N CYS A 294 0.26 -19.40 -9.30
CA CYS A 294 -0.96 -19.19 -8.53
C CYS A 294 -0.80 -18.03 -7.53
N TRP A 295 -1.31 -16.86 -7.87
CA TRP A 295 -1.23 -15.66 -7.03
C TRP A 295 -2.51 -15.44 -6.25
N THR A 296 -2.40 -14.86 -5.06
CA THR A 296 -3.54 -14.32 -4.31
C THR A 296 -3.54 -12.80 -4.44
N ILE A 297 -4.64 -12.24 -4.90
CA ILE A 297 -4.81 -10.80 -5.08
C ILE A 297 -5.58 -10.18 -3.93
N ILE A 298 -5.14 -9.01 -3.48
CA ILE A 298 -5.82 -8.25 -2.43
C ILE A 298 -5.64 -6.76 -2.67
N GLY A 299 -6.72 -5.99 -2.51
CA GLY A 299 -6.69 -4.54 -2.54
C GLY A 299 -5.94 -3.98 -1.34
N VAL A 300 -5.14 -2.94 -1.57
CA VAL A 300 -4.31 -2.29 -0.56
C VAL A 300 -4.57 -0.78 -0.52
N GLU A 301 -4.22 -0.17 0.59
CA GLU A 301 -4.28 1.27 0.82
C GLU A 301 -2.95 1.79 1.34
N THR A 302 -2.73 3.08 1.06
CA THR A 302 -1.58 3.84 1.53
C THR A 302 -2.08 5.13 2.13
N VAL A 303 -1.59 5.49 3.31
CA VAL A 303 -1.82 6.79 3.93
C VAL A 303 -0.47 7.40 4.23
N GLU A 304 -0.24 8.60 3.70
CA GLU A 304 0.94 9.40 3.97
C GLU A 304 0.59 10.56 4.90
N PHE A 305 1.48 10.79 5.86
CA PHE A 305 1.44 11.91 6.79
C PHE A 305 2.74 12.67 6.63
N THR A 306 2.65 13.91 6.16
CA THR A 306 3.80 14.80 6.03
C THR A 306 3.65 15.95 7.02
N PHE A 307 4.71 16.21 7.76
CA PHE A 307 4.77 17.29 8.74
C PHE A 307 6.20 17.83 8.83
N ASN A 308 6.34 18.98 9.48
CA ASN A 308 7.64 19.58 9.73
C ASN A 308 7.66 20.05 11.18
N GLN A 309 8.21 19.21 12.06
CA GLN A 309 8.36 19.56 13.46
C GLN A 309 9.71 20.25 13.65
N GLY A 310 9.69 21.58 13.73
CA GLY A 310 10.88 22.36 14.06
C GLY A 310 11.46 21.96 15.43
N LEU A 311 12.77 22.18 15.61
CA LEU A 311 13.53 21.78 16.81
C LEU A 311 12.92 22.28 18.14
N ALA A 312 12.21 23.41 18.13
CA ALA A 312 11.55 23.98 19.30
C ALA A 312 10.23 23.27 19.70
N CYS A 313 9.64 22.46 18.82
CA CYS A 313 8.29 21.88 18.99
C CYS A 313 8.29 20.40 19.39
N ILE A 314 9.45 19.81 19.72
CA ILE A 314 9.56 18.36 20.03
C ILE A 314 8.64 17.98 21.22
N GLN A 315 8.34 18.91 22.14
CA GLN A 315 7.56 18.68 23.36
C GLN A 315 6.09 18.27 23.15
N THR A 316 5.46 18.58 22.02
CA THR A 316 4.06 18.25 21.76
C THR A 316 3.91 17.25 20.61
N PRO A 317 3.08 16.21 20.73
CA PRO A 317 2.82 15.30 19.62
C PRO A 317 2.26 16.03 18.40
N VAL A 318 2.64 15.59 17.19
CA VAL A 318 2.13 16.16 15.92
C VAL A 318 0.67 15.78 15.63
N SER A 319 0.11 14.85 16.41
CA SER A 319 -1.29 14.45 16.33
C SER A 319 -2.19 15.33 17.22
N PRO A 320 -3.46 15.58 16.83
CA PRO A 320 -4.15 15.03 15.69
C PRO A 320 -3.77 15.70 14.35
N PHE A 321 -3.58 14.90 13.30
CA PHE A 321 -3.30 15.43 11.97
C PHE A 321 -4.50 16.17 11.37
N PRO A 322 -4.29 17.32 10.73
CA PRO A 322 -5.35 18.01 10.00
C PRO A 322 -5.78 17.18 8.80
N VAL A 323 -7.09 17.08 8.57
CA VAL A 323 -7.66 16.50 7.34
C VAL A 323 -8.14 17.65 6.47
N ILE A 324 -7.50 17.86 5.33
CA ILE A 324 -7.94 18.85 4.33
C ILE A 324 -9.04 18.18 3.49
N THR A 325 -10.29 18.59 3.68
CA THR A 325 -11.45 18.00 2.97
C THR A 325 -11.79 18.72 1.66
N GLY A 326 -11.22 19.91 1.44
CA GLY A 326 -11.43 20.71 0.23
C GLY A 326 -10.59 21.98 0.27
N LEU A 327 -10.26 22.50 -0.90
CA LEU A 327 -9.65 23.80 -1.08
C LEU A 327 -10.57 24.62 -1.98
N GLU A 328 -11.12 25.70 -1.46
CA GLU A 328 -11.88 26.66 -2.25
C GLU A 328 -11.04 27.91 -2.47
N VAL A 329 -10.78 28.24 -3.74
CA VAL A 329 -10.09 29.47 -4.12
C VAL A 329 -11.15 30.55 -4.29
N SER A 330 -11.18 31.51 -3.37
CA SER A 330 -12.03 32.70 -3.48
C SER A 330 -11.23 33.86 -4.06
N TRP A 331 -11.60 34.30 -5.27
CA TRP A 331 -10.96 35.44 -5.92
C TRP A 331 -11.45 36.75 -5.32
N ILE A 332 -10.71 37.33 -4.38
CA ILE A 332 -10.93 38.70 -3.93
C ILE A 332 -9.92 39.59 -4.68
N ARG A 333 -10.41 40.52 -5.52
CA ARG A 333 -9.59 41.64 -5.99
C ARG A 333 -9.29 42.52 -4.79
N GLN A 334 -8.10 42.38 -4.21
CA GLN A 334 -7.62 43.32 -3.20
C GLN A 334 -7.12 44.56 -3.94
N VAL A 335 -7.92 45.63 -3.91
CA VAL A 335 -7.46 46.97 -4.33
C VAL A 335 -6.59 47.50 -3.19
N LEU A 336 -5.31 47.14 -3.21
CA LEU A 336 -4.26 47.89 -2.52
C LEU A 336 -3.08 47.96 -3.49
N PHE A 337 -2.62 49.19 -3.70
CA PHE A 337 -1.64 49.57 -4.70
C PHE A 337 -0.38 48.70 -4.65
N THR A 338 0.13 48.40 -5.84
CA THR A 338 1.44 47.80 -6.16
C THR A 338 1.71 46.36 -5.70
N THR A 339 1.12 45.38 -6.38
CA THR A 339 1.77 44.14 -6.91
C THR A 339 0.70 43.25 -7.56
N PRO A 340 0.93 42.62 -8.74
CA PRO A 340 -0.06 41.73 -9.35
C PRO A 340 0.05 40.32 -8.75
N PHE A 341 -1.08 39.79 -8.26
CA PHE A 341 -1.32 38.40 -7.82
C PHE A 341 -0.73 37.94 -6.47
N SER A 342 -1.36 38.37 -5.38
CA SER A 342 -1.26 37.69 -4.08
C SER A 342 -2.36 36.62 -3.98
N PHE A 343 -1.99 35.33 -3.96
CA PHE A 343 -2.94 34.24 -3.71
C PHE A 343 -3.24 34.14 -2.22
N LEU A 344 -4.48 34.39 -1.82
CA LEU A 344 -4.94 34.12 -0.45
C LEU A 344 -5.73 32.80 -0.45
N VAL A 345 -5.08 31.68 -0.10
CA VAL A 345 -5.77 30.40 0.08
C VAL A 345 -6.44 30.40 1.45
N ARG A 346 -7.77 30.53 1.46
CA ARG A 346 -8.56 30.42 2.69
C ARG A 346 -8.89 28.95 2.94
N VAL A 347 -8.19 28.31 3.86
CA VAL A 347 -8.54 26.94 4.31
C VAL A 347 -9.86 27.01 5.09
N GLN A 348 -10.96 26.66 4.45
CA GLN A 348 -12.25 26.49 5.13
C GLN A 348 -12.31 25.11 5.79
N SER A 349 -12.17 25.09 7.11
CA SER A 349 -12.41 23.96 8.01
C SER A 349 -11.30 22.91 8.13
N VAL A 350 -10.50 23.03 9.19
CA VAL A 350 -9.83 21.89 9.83
C VAL A 350 -10.80 21.35 10.87
N ARG A 351 -11.44 20.20 10.63
CA ARG A 351 -12.27 19.54 11.66
C ARG A 351 -11.37 18.83 12.68
N LYS A 352 -11.26 19.41 13.88
CA LYS A 352 -10.85 18.68 15.09
C LYS A 352 -12.03 17.84 15.55
N VAL A 353 -11.88 16.52 15.67
CA VAL A 353 -12.89 15.70 16.34
C VAL A 353 -12.77 15.96 17.84
N GLY A 354 -13.69 16.79 18.36
CA GLY A 354 -13.75 17.17 19.78
C GLY A 354 -13.17 18.55 20.05
N PHE A 355 -14.07 19.50 20.34
CA PHE A 355 -13.85 20.90 20.72
C PHE A 355 -13.44 21.88 19.60
N LEU A 356 -14.39 22.77 19.25
CA LEU A 356 -14.19 24.01 18.50
C LEU A 356 -13.23 24.92 19.28
N TYR A 357 -12.19 25.45 18.61
CA TYR A 357 -11.69 26.80 18.89
C TYR A 357 -11.18 27.46 17.60
N GLN A 358 -11.37 28.78 17.60
CA GLN A 358 -10.91 29.86 16.71
C GLN A 358 -10.01 29.52 15.52
N THR A 359 -10.36 30.14 14.40
CA THR A 359 -9.59 30.30 13.16
C THR A 359 -8.16 30.77 13.43
N ASN A 360 -7.23 29.84 13.62
CA ASN A 360 -5.82 30.11 13.37
C ASN A 360 -5.61 30.03 11.86
N LEU A 361 -5.13 31.14 11.28
CA LEU A 361 -4.69 31.21 9.89
C LEU A 361 -3.64 30.11 9.67
N ILE A 362 -3.97 29.09 8.87
CA ILE A 362 -2.96 28.20 8.30
C ILE A 362 -2.52 28.86 7.01
N THR A 363 -1.33 29.47 7.02
CA THR A 363 -0.69 29.97 5.81
C THR A 363 -0.17 28.78 5.01
N VAL A 364 -0.95 28.34 4.02
CA VAL A 364 -0.48 27.37 3.02
C VAL A 364 0.29 28.17 1.97
N CYS A 365 1.61 28.10 2.01
CA CYS A 365 2.46 28.70 1.00
C CYS A 365 2.50 27.75 -0.22
N LEU A 366 1.64 27.98 -1.21
CA LEU A 366 1.78 27.33 -2.51
C LEU A 366 2.88 28.07 -3.28
N ARG A 367 4.00 27.40 -3.57
CA ARG A 367 4.98 27.90 -4.54
C ARG A 367 4.59 27.41 -5.94
N SER A 368 4.64 28.33 -6.90
CA SER A 368 4.57 28.05 -8.34
C SER A 368 5.69 27.14 -8.81
#